data_AF-I0YTB3-F1
#
_entry.id   AF-I0YTB3-F1
#
_cell.length_a   1.000
_cell.length_b   1.000
_cell.length_c   1.000
_cell.angle_alpha   90.00
_cell.angle_beta   90.00
_cell.angle_gamma   90.00
#
_symmetry.space_group_name_H-M   'P 1'
#
loop_
_entity.id
_entity.type
_entity.pdbx_description
1 polymer ?
#
loop_
_entity_poly.entity_id
_entity_poly.type
_entity_poly.pdbx_seq_one_letter_code
_entity_poly.pdbx_strand_id
1 'polypeptide(L)'
;MHPYRTDIGILQVDIHAPWGGVVPKLAQEAHEAAMDSTVEQALQQAGVRPSDLEAVAVTVGPGLSLCLKVGVQKARQLAAEHGLKYVAVHHMEAHALVARASAPVAFPFLCLLVSGGHNLLVIAHGVGRYSLLGSTLDDAVGEAYDKVARLLGLELRPSGGAAVETLAAEGDDQRFKFSMPLRMRPNCNFSYAGLKTAVRLAIEAEAPGPATDANRQVRADIAASFQRVALTHLEERTRRAAAWALEAEPSICHIVVAGGVAANKLLRSKLQGVAKGIGLELVSPPPQLCTDNGVMVAWAGAERLALGLWEHLPASAADDAWVDVRPRWPLTDQRDSRSLSEPRSERKKGIHTSLTALTEATLCIHSAEQ
;
A
#
# COMPACT_ATOMS: atom_id res chain seq x y z
N MET A 1 25.23 -8.35 -2.68
CA MET A 1 25.13 -6.99 -2.12
C MET A 1 23.67 -6.65 -1.99
N HIS A 2 23.21 -6.13 -0.85
CA HIS A 2 21.86 -5.56 -0.79
C HIS A 2 21.79 -4.34 -1.71
N PRO A 3 20.72 -4.18 -2.51
CA PRO A 3 20.63 -3.07 -3.47
C PRO A 3 20.35 -1.71 -2.83
N TYR A 4 20.08 -1.67 -1.53
CA TYR A 4 19.97 -0.46 -0.73
C TYR A 4 20.97 -0.49 0.41
N ARG A 5 21.51 0.69 0.76
CA ARG A 5 22.57 0.83 1.79
C ARG A 5 22.01 1.06 3.19
N THR A 6 20.89 1.77 3.32
CA THR A 6 20.33 2.24 4.59
C THR A 6 18.81 2.33 4.54
N ASP A 7 18.14 2.21 5.70
CA ASP A 7 16.72 2.50 5.90
C ASP A 7 16.54 3.15 7.27
N ILE A 8 15.93 4.32 7.31
CA ILE A 8 15.61 5.06 8.55
C ILE A 8 14.16 5.49 8.47
N GLY A 9 13.36 5.05 9.44
CA GLY A 9 11.96 5.39 9.56
C GLY A 9 11.58 5.66 11.00
N ILE A 10 10.75 6.68 11.22
CA ILE A 10 10.18 7.00 12.54
C ILE A 10 8.68 6.70 12.48
N LEU A 11 8.24 5.72 13.27
CA LEU A 11 6.83 5.34 13.37
C LEU A 11 6.09 6.30 14.31
N GLN A 12 4.93 6.81 13.89
CA GLN A 12 4.13 7.78 14.64
C GLN A 12 3.02 7.13 15.49
N VAL A 13 3.08 5.81 15.71
CA VAL A 13 2.01 5.03 16.38
C VAL A 13 1.64 5.63 17.74
N ASP A 14 2.64 6.08 18.51
CA ASP A 14 2.44 6.60 19.86
C ASP A 14 1.81 7.99 19.90
N ILE A 15 2.02 8.80 18.87
CA ILE A 15 1.47 10.17 18.77
C ILE A 15 -0.05 10.12 18.50
N HIS A 16 -0.50 9.08 17.80
CA HIS A 16 -1.89 8.92 17.38
C HIS A 16 -2.73 8.01 18.27
N ALA A 17 -2.09 7.22 19.14
CA ALA A 17 -2.77 6.28 20.03
C ALA A 17 -3.91 6.91 20.85
N PRO A 18 -3.77 8.12 21.45
CA PRO A 18 -4.85 8.73 22.24
C PRO A 18 -6.08 9.14 21.43
N TRP A 19 -5.87 9.44 20.15
CA TRP A 19 -6.91 9.98 19.26
C TRP A 19 -7.66 8.88 18.52
N GLY A 20 -7.22 7.63 18.66
CA GLY A 20 -7.81 6.52 17.93
C GLY A 20 -7.72 6.72 16.42
N GLY A 21 -6.70 7.36 15.89
CA GLY A 21 -6.54 7.58 14.45
C GLY A 21 -5.49 8.63 14.14
N VAL A 22 -5.04 8.67 12.89
CA VAL A 22 -4.06 9.66 12.43
C VAL A 22 -4.68 11.05 12.45
N VAL A 23 -4.08 11.95 13.22
CA VAL A 23 -4.45 13.37 13.29
C VAL A 23 -3.55 14.14 12.31
N PRO A 24 -4.06 14.69 11.20
CA PRO A 24 -3.22 15.19 10.11
C PRO A 24 -2.22 16.27 10.52
N LYS A 25 -2.60 17.18 11.43
CA LYS A 25 -1.70 18.27 11.87
C LYS A 25 -0.56 17.76 12.76
N LEU A 26 -0.86 16.85 13.70
CA LEU A 26 0.17 16.20 14.52
C LEU A 26 1.12 15.36 13.66
N ALA A 27 0.58 14.66 12.65
CA ALA A 27 1.39 13.89 11.71
C ALA A 27 2.33 14.79 10.90
N GLN A 28 1.84 15.95 10.43
CA GLN A 28 2.67 16.96 9.75
C GLN A 28 3.81 17.45 10.65
N GLU A 29 3.49 17.89 11.87
CA GLU A 29 4.50 18.43 12.83
C GLU A 29 5.56 17.37 13.16
N ALA A 30 5.16 16.12 13.31
CA ALA A 30 6.09 15.01 13.53
C ALA A 30 6.97 14.73 12.29
N HIS A 31 6.46 14.89 11.07
CA HIS A 31 7.30 14.84 9.86
C HIS A 31 8.28 16.01 9.81
N GLU A 32 7.83 17.24 10.09
CA GLU A 32 8.68 18.44 10.10
C GLU A 32 9.83 18.31 11.11
N ALA A 33 9.53 17.83 12.33
CA ALA A 33 10.53 17.63 13.38
C ALA A 33 11.55 16.53 13.04
N ALA A 34 11.15 15.50 12.28
CA ALA A 34 11.99 14.35 11.98
C ALA A 34 12.81 14.49 10.69
N MET A 35 12.34 15.28 9.71
CA MET A 35 12.79 15.22 8.33
C MET A 35 14.31 15.43 8.17
N ASP A 36 14.85 16.52 8.72
CA ASP A 36 16.26 16.86 8.56
C ASP A 36 17.17 15.81 9.19
N SER A 37 16.87 15.42 10.43
CA SER A 37 17.64 14.40 11.15
C SER A 37 17.59 13.03 10.45
N THR A 38 16.46 12.68 9.84
CA THR A 38 16.30 11.41 9.11
C THR A 38 17.18 11.39 7.86
N VAL A 39 17.19 12.49 7.09
CA VAL A 39 18.04 12.63 5.90
C VAL A 39 19.52 12.61 6.29
N GLU A 40 19.91 13.36 7.32
CA GLU A 40 21.29 13.44 7.78
C GLU A 40 21.79 12.06 8.25
N GLN A 41 21.03 11.37 9.09
CA GLN A 41 21.39 10.03 9.55
C GLN A 41 21.48 9.03 8.38
N ALA A 42 20.60 9.13 7.37
CA ALA A 42 20.62 8.22 6.23
C ALA A 42 21.89 8.39 5.39
N LEU A 43 22.32 9.65 5.17
CA LEU A 43 23.57 9.98 4.50
C LEU A 43 24.80 9.53 5.30
N GLN A 44 24.80 9.79 6.61
CA GLN A 44 25.87 9.39 7.52
C GLN A 44 26.04 7.86 7.55
N GLN A 45 24.94 7.12 7.72
CA GLN A 45 24.97 5.65 7.71
C GLN A 45 25.40 5.09 6.35
N ALA A 46 25.06 5.75 5.25
CA ALA A 46 25.46 5.34 3.90
C ALA A 46 26.91 5.72 3.57
N GLY A 47 27.54 6.58 4.37
CA GLY A 47 28.90 7.08 4.17
C GLY A 47 29.03 7.93 2.89
N VAL A 48 27.99 8.66 2.51
CA VAL A 48 27.96 9.50 1.29
C VAL A 48 27.57 10.93 1.63
N ARG A 49 28.02 11.88 0.81
CA ARG A 49 27.59 13.28 0.88
C ARG A 49 26.44 13.51 -0.11
N PRO A 50 25.63 14.56 0.08
CA PRO A 50 24.60 14.92 -0.90
C PRO A 50 25.12 15.11 -2.32
N SER A 51 26.33 15.66 -2.48
CA SER A 51 26.97 15.85 -3.79
C SER A 51 27.41 14.56 -4.48
N ASP A 52 27.36 13.43 -3.79
CA ASP A 52 27.68 12.11 -4.35
C ASP A 52 26.42 11.39 -4.88
N LEU A 53 25.24 12.01 -4.73
CA LEU A 53 23.97 11.50 -5.22
C LEU A 53 23.69 11.97 -6.65
N GLU A 54 22.94 11.18 -7.42
CA GLU A 54 22.48 11.58 -8.76
C GLU A 54 21.05 12.19 -8.74
N ALA A 55 20.22 11.70 -7.82
CA ALA A 55 18.80 12.04 -7.77
C ALA A 55 18.25 12.00 -6.35
N VAL A 56 17.14 12.68 -6.15
CA VAL A 56 16.29 12.58 -4.96
C VAL A 56 14.89 12.15 -5.37
N ALA A 57 14.43 11.04 -4.80
CA ALA A 57 13.11 10.49 -5.05
C ALA A 57 12.19 10.78 -3.88
N VAL A 58 10.96 11.20 -4.15
CA VAL A 58 10.00 11.58 -3.11
C VAL A 58 8.59 11.14 -3.45
N THR A 59 7.84 10.71 -2.44
CA THR A 59 6.42 10.42 -2.60
C THR A 59 5.65 11.72 -2.77
N VAL A 60 5.01 11.91 -3.93
CA VAL A 60 4.12 13.06 -4.18
C VAL A 60 2.64 12.71 -3.97
N GLY A 61 2.32 11.42 -3.87
CA GLY A 61 0.99 10.93 -3.53
C GLY A 61 0.77 9.46 -3.89
N PRO A 62 -0.42 8.88 -3.61
CA PRO A 62 -1.48 9.46 -2.77
C PRO A 62 -1.08 9.53 -1.28
N GLY A 63 -1.85 10.28 -0.49
CA GLY A 63 -1.59 10.42 0.95
C GLY A 63 -2.15 11.71 1.57
N LEU A 64 -1.84 11.94 2.85
CA LEU A 64 -2.23 13.16 3.56
C LEU A 64 -1.46 14.36 3.01
N SER A 65 -2.17 15.32 2.43
CA SER A 65 -1.55 16.48 1.75
C SER A 65 -0.56 17.22 2.62
N LEU A 66 -0.86 17.42 3.90
CA LEU A 66 0.01 18.14 4.84
C LEU A 66 1.35 17.41 5.04
N CYS A 67 1.32 16.09 5.19
CA CYS A 67 2.50 15.26 5.36
C CYS A 67 3.33 15.17 4.07
N LEU A 68 2.66 15.00 2.92
CA LEU A 68 3.32 14.94 1.61
C LEU A 68 4.12 16.22 1.33
N LYS A 69 3.57 17.39 1.68
CA LYS A 69 4.25 18.69 1.48
C LYS A 69 5.61 18.75 2.14
N VAL A 70 5.76 18.23 3.36
CA VAL A 70 7.02 18.24 4.11
C VAL A 70 8.12 17.50 3.33
N GLY A 71 7.81 16.28 2.87
CA GLY A 71 8.75 15.48 2.08
C GLY A 71 9.10 16.13 0.75
N VAL A 72 8.09 16.63 0.01
CA VAL A 72 8.30 17.29 -1.28
C VAL A 72 9.15 18.55 -1.15
N GLN A 73 8.91 19.37 -0.13
CA GLN A 73 9.71 20.57 0.14
C GLN A 73 11.17 20.21 0.42
N LYS A 74 11.43 19.20 1.26
CA LYS A 74 12.79 18.75 1.55
C LYS A 74 13.50 18.21 0.32
N ALA A 75 12.81 17.39 -0.48
CA ALA A 75 13.39 16.82 -1.69
C ALA A 75 13.72 17.92 -2.72
N ARG A 76 12.85 18.91 -2.91
CA ARG A 76 13.12 20.06 -3.78
C ARG A 76 14.31 20.88 -3.30
N GLN A 77 14.41 21.12 -1.99
CA GLN A 77 15.55 21.80 -1.39
C GLN A 77 16.86 21.07 -1.73
N LEU A 78 16.94 19.76 -1.45
CA LEU A 78 18.13 18.95 -1.73
C LEU A 78 18.49 18.93 -3.22
N ALA A 79 17.49 18.81 -4.11
CA ALA A 79 17.70 18.85 -5.54
C ALA A 79 18.23 20.20 -6.03
N ALA A 80 17.68 21.31 -5.54
CA ALA A 80 18.12 22.65 -5.92
C ALA A 80 19.52 22.97 -5.38
N GLU A 81 19.81 22.62 -4.12
CA GLU A 81 21.09 22.91 -3.45
C GLU A 81 22.26 22.11 -4.04
N HIS A 82 22.00 20.87 -4.48
CA HIS A 82 23.04 19.95 -4.93
C HIS A 82 22.96 19.59 -6.43
N GLY A 83 22.04 20.20 -7.18
CA GLY A 83 21.86 19.92 -8.62
C GLY A 83 21.39 18.49 -8.90
N LEU A 84 20.62 17.89 -8.00
CA LEU A 84 20.13 16.51 -8.14
C LEU A 84 18.89 16.48 -9.03
N LYS A 85 18.72 15.38 -9.78
CA LYS A 85 17.47 15.11 -10.49
C LYS A 85 16.34 14.87 -9.48
N TYR A 86 15.20 15.52 -9.68
CA TYR A 86 14.02 15.34 -8.82
C TYR A 86 13.09 14.27 -9.42
N VAL A 87 12.80 13.22 -8.66
CA VAL A 87 11.95 12.10 -9.11
C VAL A 87 10.68 12.04 -8.27
N ALA A 88 9.56 12.40 -8.88
CA ALA A 88 8.23 12.25 -8.29
C ALA A 88 7.79 10.77 -8.33
N VAL A 89 7.52 10.20 -7.16
CA VAL A 89 7.15 8.79 -7.00
C VAL A 89 5.71 8.66 -6.51
N HIS A 90 4.99 7.71 -7.11
CA HIS A 90 3.67 7.31 -6.65
C HIS A 90 3.80 6.25 -5.55
N HIS A 91 3.15 6.48 -4.40
CA HIS A 91 3.25 5.63 -3.22
C HIS A 91 2.91 4.16 -3.49
N MET A 92 1.81 3.90 -4.20
CA MET A 92 1.43 2.52 -4.55
C MET A 92 2.34 1.86 -5.61
N GLU A 93 3.03 2.66 -6.45
CA GLU A 93 4.04 2.13 -7.35
C GLU A 93 5.28 1.71 -6.57
N ALA A 94 5.68 2.50 -5.55
CA ALA A 94 6.76 2.14 -4.64
C ALA A 94 6.51 0.78 -3.97
N HIS A 95 5.31 0.56 -3.45
CA HIS A 95 4.91 -0.74 -2.91
C HIS A 95 4.94 -1.88 -3.95
N ALA A 96 4.53 -1.62 -5.19
CA ALA A 96 4.55 -2.63 -6.25
C ALA A 96 5.97 -3.02 -6.68
N LEU A 97 6.86 -2.04 -6.78
CA LEU A 97 8.22 -2.23 -7.32
C LEU A 97 9.22 -2.73 -6.28
N VAL A 98 9.03 -2.46 -4.98
CA VAL A 98 10.03 -2.82 -3.95
C VAL A 98 10.35 -4.33 -3.89
N ALA A 99 9.44 -5.19 -4.34
CA ALA A 99 9.72 -6.63 -4.47
C ALA A 99 10.91 -6.90 -5.41
N ARG A 100 11.08 -6.08 -6.46
CA ARG A 100 12.20 -6.16 -7.41
C ARG A 100 13.55 -5.77 -6.81
N ALA A 101 13.55 -5.04 -5.70
CA ALA A 101 14.76 -4.78 -4.93
C ALA A 101 15.24 -6.03 -4.18
N SER A 102 14.35 -6.99 -3.90
CA SER A 102 14.71 -8.16 -3.08
C SER A 102 14.74 -9.47 -3.87
N ALA A 103 14.11 -9.52 -5.04
CA ALA A 103 14.01 -10.69 -5.89
C ALA A 103 13.97 -10.31 -7.38
N PRO A 104 14.45 -11.17 -8.30
CA PRO A 104 14.45 -10.92 -9.74
C PRO A 104 13.04 -11.10 -10.36
N VAL A 105 12.10 -10.22 -10.00
CA VAL A 105 10.72 -10.27 -10.52
C VAL A 105 10.68 -9.56 -11.87
N ALA A 106 10.58 -10.30 -12.97
CA ALA A 106 10.40 -9.72 -14.30
C ALA A 106 8.97 -9.18 -14.52
N PHE A 107 8.84 -8.13 -15.33
CA PHE A 107 7.54 -7.70 -15.87
C PHE A 107 7.11 -8.64 -17.02
N PRO A 108 5.80 -8.81 -17.27
CA PRO A 108 4.70 -8.38 -16.41
C PRO A 108 4.55 -9.29 -15.17
N PHE A 109 3.98 -8.73 -14.09
CA PHE A 109 3.61 -9.50 -12.91
C PHE A 109 2.26 -9.04 -12.34
N LEU A 110 1.53 -9.99 -11.72
CA LEU A 110 0.34 -9.64 -10.94
C LEU A 110 0.78 -9.07 -9.59
N CYS A 111 0.19 -7.97 -9.16
CA CYS A 111 0.45 -7.38 -7.86
C CYS A 111 -0.83 -7.25 -7.03
N LEU A 112 -0.78 -7.76 -5.80
CA LEU A 112 -1.76 -7.53 -4.75
C LEU A 112 -1.18 -6.52 -3.75
N LEU A 113 -1.74 -5.32 -3.74
CA LEU A 113 -1.35 -4.24 -2.83
C LEU A 113 -2.39 -4.14 -1.70
N VAL A 114 -1.98 -4.50 -0.48
CA VAL A 114 -2.86 -4.63 0.70
C VAL A 114 -2.28 -3.88 1.90
N SER A 115 -2.67 -2.61 2.04
CA SER A 115 -2.26 -1.73 3.14
C SER A 115 -3.44 -1.33 4.02
N GLY A 116 -3.20 -0.39 4.95
CA GLY A 116 -4.26 0.19 5.78
C GLY A 116 -5.39 0.82 4.95
N GLY A 117 -5.04 1.50 3.84
CA GLY A 117 -6.00 2.25 3.02
C GLY A 117 -6.23 1.71 1.60
N HIS A 118 -5.56 0.62 1.21
CA HIS A 118 -5.61 0.12 -0.17
C HIS A 118 -5.81 -1.39 -0.21
N ASN A 119 -6.70 -1.81 -1.12
CA ASN A 119 -6.73 -3.15 -1.70
C ASN A 119 -6.78 -2.96 -3.21
N LEU A 120 -5.68 -3.26 -3.89
CA LEU A 120 -5.59 -3.20 -5.34
C LEU A 120 -5.06 -4.53 -5.87
N LEU A 121 -5.72 -5.05 -6.91
CA LEU A 121 -5.22 -6.11 -7.77
C LEU A 121 -4.89 -5.47 -9.12
N VAL A 122 -3.61 -5.42 -9.46
CA VAL A 122 -3.13 -4.77 -10.68
C VAL A 122 -2.16 -5.68 -11.43
N ILE A 123 -2.16 -5.59 -12.75
CA ILE A 123 -1.05 -6.09 -13.56
C ILE A 123 -0.05 -4.95 -13.68
N ALA A 124 1.20 -5.20 -13.30
CA ALA A 124 2.31 -4.30 -13.56
C ALA A 124 2.97 -4.74 -14.88
N HIS A 125 2.80 -3.94 -15.93
CA HIS A 125 3.38 -4.19 -17.26
C HIS A 125 4.80 -3.63 -17.38
N GLY A 126 5.10 -2.63 -16.55
CA GLY A 126 6.37 -1.92 -16.50
C GLY A 126 6.27 -0.78 -15.48
N VAL A 127 7.37 -0.07 -15.27
CA VAL A 127 7.38 1.15 -14.45
C VAL A 127 6.40 2.16 -15.05
N GLY A 128 5.51 2.69 -14.21
CA GLY A 128 4.45 3.61 -14.61
C GLY A 128 3.39 3.02 -15.54
N ARG A 129 3.32 1.69 -15.73
CA ARG A 129 2.34 1.06 -16.64
C ARG A 129 1.56 -0.04 -15.93
N TYR A 130 0.32 0.27 -15.55
CA TYR A 130 -0.50 -0.64 -14.75
C TYR A 130 -1.92 -0.80 -15.32
N SER A 131 -2.50 -1.99 -15.15
CA SER A 131 -3.92 -2.24 -15.42
C SER A 131 -4.62 -2.74 -14.16
N LEU A 132 -5.77 -2.17 -13.82
CA LEU A 132 -6.54 -2.52 -12.62
C LEU A 132 -7.51 -3.68 -12.91
N LEU A 133 -7.39 -4.75 -12.12
CA LEU A 133 -8.29 -5.91 -12.12
C LEU A 133 -9.35 -5.84 -11.01
N GLY A 134 -9.04 -5.15 -9.92
CA GLY A 134 -9.97 -4.99 -8.81
C GLY A 134 -9.49 -4.03 -7.74
N SER A 135 -10.43 -3.34 -7.11
CA SER A 135 -10.15 -2.45 -5.98
C SER A 135 -11.15 -2.64 -4.86
N THR A 136 -10.90 -2.07 -3.68
CA THR A 136 -11.95 -1.97 -2.66
C THR A 136 -13.11 -1.08 -3.13
N LEU A 137 -14.33 -1.47 -2.76
CA LEU A 137 -15.56 -0.68 -2.95
C LEU A 137 -15.94 0.11 -1.68
N ASP A 138 -15.36 -0.25 -0.53
CA ASP A 138 -15.61 0.36 0.77
C ASP A 138 -14.33 0.40 1.63
N ASP A 139 -14.32 -0.22 2.82
CA ASP A 139 -13.17 -0.29 3.70
C ASP A 139 -12.05 -1.12 3.03
N ALA A 140 -10.80 -0.74 3.19
CA ALA A 140 -9.68 -1.62 2.91
C ALA A 140 -9.57 -2.72 3.99
N VAL A 141 -8.87 -3.81 3.69
CA VAL A 141 -8.68 -4.93 4.61
C VAL A 141 -7.91 -4.48 5.85
N GLY A 142 -6.85 -3.68 5.70
CA GLY A 142 -6.10 -3.16 6.84
C GLY A 142 -6.97 -2.30 7.77
N GLU A 143 -7.74 -1.38 7.20
CA GLU A 143 -8.73 -0.59 7.95
C GLU A 143 -9.79 -1.47 8.63
N ALA A 144 -10.24 -2.54 7.99
CA ALA A 144 -11.17 -3.48 8.61
C ALA A 144 -10.54 -4.18 9.82
N TYR A 145 -9.28 -4.63 9.73
CA TYR A 145 -8.53 -5.20 10.85
C TYR A 145 -8.37 -4.19 12.00
N ASP A 146 -7.97 -2.95 11.71
CA ASP A 146 -7.80 -1.92 12.74
C ASP A 146 -9.12 -1.58 13.45
N LYS A 147 -10.23 -1.52 12.71
CA LYS A 147 -11.56 -1.31 13.30
C LYS A 147 -11.99 -2.51 14.13
N VAL A 148 -11.76 -3.73 13.66
CA VAL A 148 -12.10 -4.96 14.39
C VAL A 148 -11.27 -5.10 15.67
N ALA A 149 -9.97 -4.77 15.64
CA ALA A 149 -9.11 -4.77 16.82
C ALA A 149 -9.69 -3.89 17.93
N ARG A 150 -10.19 -2.70 17.58
CA ARG A 150 -10.85 -1.77 18.53
C ARG A 150 -12.16 -2.32 19.07
N LEU A 151 -13.01 -2.88 18.21
CA LEU A 151 -14.26 -3.50 18.64
C LEU A 151 -14.00 -4.66 19.63
N LEU A 152 -12.94 -5.42 19.39
CA LEU A 152 -12.50 -6.51 20.26
C LEU A 152 -11.86 -6.01 21.56
N GLY A 153 -11.60 -4.72 21.72
CA GLY A 153 -10.99 -4.13 22.91
C GLY A 153 -9.49 -4.43 23.01
N LEU A 154 -8.81 -4.61 21.88
CA LEU A 154 -7.39 -4.92 21.83
C LEU A 154 -6.53 -3.66 21.83
N GLU A 155 -5.33 -3.78 22.41
CA GLU A 155 -4.27 -2.81 22.21
C GLU A 155 -3.75 -2.88 20.77
N LEU A 156 -3.57 -1.72 20.12
CA LEU A 156 -3.21 -1.65 18.70
C LEU A 156 -1.71 -1.74 18.43
N ARG A 157 -0.91 -2.19 19.40
CA ARG A 157 0.55 -2.32 19.26
C ARG A 157 0.93 -3.74 18.82
N PRO A 158 1.80 -3.93 17.80
CA PRO A 158 2.39 -2.92 16.91
C PRO A 158 1.43 -2.42 15.80
N SER A 159 0.33 -3.14 15.53
CA SER A 159 -0.77 -2.71 14.66
C SER A 159 -2.07 -3.45 15.03
N GLY A 160 -3.23 -2.95 14.61
CA GLY A 160 -4.50 -3.65 14.81
C GLY A 160 -4.55 -5.00 14.08
N GLY A 161 -3.93 -5.08 12.90
CA GLY A 161 -3.72 -6.33 12.16
C GLY A 161 -3.02 -7.41 12.99
N ALA A 162 -1.88 -7.07 13.58
CA ALA A 162 -1.09 -8.00 14.40
C ALA A 162 -1.81 -8.42 15.68
N ALA A 163 -2.53 -7.48 16.32
CA ALA A 163 -3.32 -7.75 17.52
C ALA A 163 -4.45 -8.76 17.24
N VAL A 164 -5.18 -8.58 16.14
CA VAL A 164 -6.25 -9.51 15.71
C VAL A 164 -5.66 -10.86 15.33
N GLU A 165 -4.55 -10.91 14.59
CA GLU A 165 -3.89 -12.18 14.23
C GLU A 165 -3.46 -12.98 15.47
N THR A 166 -2.95 -12.29 16.50
CA THR A 166 -2.54 -12.90 17.77
C THR A 166 -3.74 -13.47 18.53
N LEU A 167 -4.82 -12.69 18.70
CA LEU A 167 -6.02 -13.18 19.39
C LEU A 167 -6.70 -14.31 18.60
N ALA A 168 -6.75 -14.20 17.27
CA ALA A 168 -7.34 -15.20 16.39
C ALA A 168 -6.65 -16.57 16.47
N ALA A 169 -5.37 -16.62 16.85
CA ALA A 169 -4.65 -17.89 17.02
C ALA A 169 -5.17 -18.75 18.18
N GLU A 170 -5.96 -18.17 19.08
CA GLU A 170 -6.51 -18.82 20.26
C GLU A 170 -7.98 -19.24 20.10
N GLY A 171 -8.60 -18.82 18.99
CA GLY A 171 -10.02 -18.99 18.75
C GLY A 171 -10.37 -20.13 17.81
N ASP A 172 -11.61 -20.62 17.90
CA ASP A 172 -12.23 -21.47 16.89
C ASP A 172 -12.76 -20.62 15.72
N ASP A 173 -12.12 -20.77 14.56
CA ASP A 173 -12.48 -20.03 13.36
C ASP A 173 -13.83 -20.47 12.73
N GLN A 174 -14.44 -21.57 13.19
CA GLN A 174 -15.73 -22.07 12.71
C GLN A 174 -16.91 -21.66 13.59
N ARG A 175 -16.67 -21.13 14.80
CA ARG A 175 -17.75 -20.78 15.75
C ARG A 175 -18.72 -19.75 15.18
N PHE A 176 -18.21 -18.71 14.51
CA PHE A 176 -19.04 -17.65 13.92
C PHE A 176 -19.10 -17.75 12.40
N LYS A 177 -20.32 -17.87 11.87
CA LYS A 177 -20.57 -18.00 10.42
C LYS A 177 -20.84 -16.64 9.78
N PHE A 178 -19.79 -15.87 9.55
CA PHE A 178 -19.91 -14.62 8.79
C PHE A 178 -20.10 -14.87 7.29
N SER A 179 -20.93 -14.04 6.66
CA SER A 179 -21.21 -14.10 5.22
C SER A 179 -20.02 -13.64 4.39
N MET A 180 -19.71 -14.36 3.31
CA MET A 180 -18.65 -14.00 2.37
C MET A 180 -18.99 -12.70 1.60
N PRO A 181 -18.15 -11.66 1.64
CA PRO A 181 -18.40 -10.43 0.90
C PRO A 181 -18.44 -10.66 -0.62
N LEU A 182 -19.37 -9.99 -1.31
CA LEU A 182 -19.49 -9.99 -2.78
C LEU A 182 -19.53 -11.38 -3.43
N ARG A 183 -19.96 -12.44 -2.72
CA ARG A 183 -19.92 -13.84 -3.18
C ARG A 183 -20.49 -14.05 -4.58
N MET A 184 -21.58 -13.37 -4.90
CA MET A 184 -22.29 -13.50 -6.18
C MET A 184 -21.74 -12.60 -7.31
N ARG A 185 -20.70 -11.78 -7.05
CA ARG A 185 -20.15 -10.85 -8.03
C ARG A 185 -18.93 -11.47 -8.73
N PRO A 186 -18.97 -11.67 -10.06
CA PRO A 186 -17.87 -12.29 -10.81
C PRO A 186 -16.74 -11.29 -11.14
N ASN A 187 -16.36 -10.43 -10.18
CA ASN A 187 -15.28 -9.44 -10.35
C ASN A 187 -14.15 -9.65 -9.32
N CYS A 188 -13.06 -8.91 -9.41
CA CYS A 188 -11.95 -9.00 -8.44
C CYS A 188 -12.01 -7.89 -7.37
N ASN A 189 -13.16 -7.25 -7.19
CA ASN A 189 -13.33 -6.16 -6.22
C ASN A 189 -13.45 -6.69 -4.78
N PHE A 190 -13.09 -5.82 -3.83
CA PHE A 190 -13.11 -6.11 -2.40
C PHE A 190 -14.18 -5.29 -1.66
N SER A 191 -14.61 -5.78 -0.50
CA SER A 191 -15.58 -5.12 0.39
C SER A 191 -15.46 -5.79 1.76
N TYR A 192 -15.32 -4.97 2.81
CA TYR A 192 -15.16 -5.41 4.18
C TYR A 192 -16.07 -4.69 5.18
N ALA A 193 -16.75 -3.61 4.77
CA ALA A 193 -17.64 -2.84 5.65
C ALA A 193 -18.79 -3.68 6.26
N GLY A 194 -19.36 -4.60 5.47
CA GLY A 194 -20.39 -5.54 5.94
C GLY A 194 -19.85 -6.56 6.96
N LEU A 195 -18.63 -7.05 6.74
CA LEU A 195 -17.99 -8.01 7.65
C LEU A 195 -17.68 -7.36 9.01
N LYS A 196 -17.17 -6.13 9.02
CA LYS A 196 -17.01 -5.32 10.25
C LYS A 196 -18.33 -5.18 11.02
N THR A 197 -19.43 -4.93 10.31
CA THR A 197 -20.76 -4.80 10.93
C THR A 197 -21.19 -6.12 11.58
N ALA A 198 -20.95 -7.25 10.91
CA ALA A 198 -21.25 -8.57 11.47
C ALA A 198 -20.42 -8.87 12.73
N VAL A 199 -19.14 -8.49 12.75
CA VAL A 199 -18.29 -8.62 13.94
C VAL A 199 -18.83 -7.81 15.11
N ARG A 200 -19.21 -6.55 14.89
CA ARG A 200 -19.80 -5.71 15.95
C ARG A 200 -21.04 -6.38 16.56
N LEU A 201 -21.95 -6.88 15.72
CA LEU A 201 -23.18 -7.56 16.18
C LEU A 201 -22.86 -8.84 16.96
N ALA A 202 -21.84 -9.61 16.54
CA ALA A 202 -21.42 -10.81 17.28
C ALA A 202 -20.88 -10.47 18.68
N ILE A 203 -20.11 -9.38 18.82
CA ILE A 203 -19.60 -8.91 20.11
C ILE A 203 -20.74 -8.44 21.00
N GLU A 204 -21.68 -7.67 20.47
CA GLU A 204 -22.86 -7.19 21.21
C GLU A 204 -23.73 -8.35 21.74
N ALA A 205 -23.85 -9.44 20.97
CA ALA A 205 -24.65 -10.60 21.35
C ALA A 205 -23.94 -11.54 22.36
N GLU A 206 -22.66 -11.84 22.15
CA GLU A 206 -21.98 -12.95 22.84
C GLU A 206 -20.91 -12.51 23.83
N ALA A 207 -20.42 -11.28 23.73
CA ALA A 207 -19.39 -10.73 24.62
C ALA A 207 -19.65 -9.25 24.98
N PRO A 208 -20.87 -8.90 25.46
CA PRO A 208 -21.22 -7.52 25.75
C PRO A 208 -20.32 -6.92 26.84
N GLY A 209 -20.08 -5.61 26.75
CA GLY A 209 -19.25 -4.88 27.70
C GLY A 209 -17.75 -4.87 27.34
N PRO A 210 -16.88 -4.47 28.29
CA PRO A 210 -15.44 -4.36 28.05
C PRO A 210 -14.78 -5.73 27.83
N ALA A 211 -13.63 -5.73 27.16
CA ALA A 211 -12.80 -6.92 27.06
C ALA A 211 -12.26 -7.30 28.44
N THR A 212 -12.47 -8.56 28.85
CA THR A 212 -12.03 -9.12 30.13
C THR A 212 -11.60 -10.57 29.91
N ASP A 213 -10.85 -11.15 30.85
CA ASP A 213 -10.46 -12.56 30.77
C ASP A 213 -11.67 -13.50 30.66
N ALA A 214 -12.79 -13.15 31.31
CA ALA A 214 -14.02 -13.93 31.27
C ALA A 214 -14.66 -14.04 29.87
N ASN A 215 -14.47 -13.02 29.00
CA ASN A 215 -15.02 -13.02 27.64
C ASN A 215 -13.95 -13.15 26.54
N ARG A 216 -12.70 -13.39 26.92
CA ARG A 216 -11.54 -13.45 26.02
C ARG A 216 -11.66 -14.55 24.98
N GLN A 217 -12.11 -15.75 25.37
CA GLN A 217 -12.26 -16.88 24.43
C GLN A 217 -13.32 -16.57 23.35
N VAL A 218 -14.47 -16.01 23.73
CA VAL A 218 -15.51 -15.62 22.77
C VAL A 218 -14.98 -14.59 21.78
N ARG A 219 -14.23 -13.59 22.27
CA ARG A 219 -13.59 -12.57 21.42
C ARG A 219 -12.53 -13.19 20.50
N ALA A 220 -11.79 -14.19 20.96
CA ALA A 220 -10.84 -14.93 20.14
C ALA A 220 -11.54 -15.70 19.02
N ASP A 221 -12.64 -16.38 19.31
CA ASP A 221 -13.42 -17.10 18.29
C ASP A 221 -14.02 -16.14 17.25
N ILE A 222 -14.48 -14.94 17.68
CA ILE A 222 -14.94 -13.87 16.78
C ILE A 222 -13.79 -13.40 15.88
N ALA A 223 -12.60 -13.15 16.46
CA ALA A 223 -11.41 -12.73 15.72
C ALA A 223 -10.95 -13.79 14.71
N ALA A 224 -10.92 -15.06 15.11
CA ALA A 224 -10.57 -16.20 14.27
C ALA A 224 -11.54 -16.33 13.08
N SER A 225 -12.85 -16.28 13.37
CA SER A 225 -13.89 -16.34 12.36
C SER A 225 -13.85 -15.14 11.39
N PHE A 226 -13.57 -13.93 11.90
CA PHE A 226 -13.35 -12.73 11.08
C PHE A 226 -12.15 -12.90 10.16
N GLN A 227 -10.99 -13.28 10.72
CA GLN A 227 -9.74 -13.46 9.98
C GLN A 227 -9.90 -14.51 8.88
N ARG A 228 -10.54 -15.64 9.17
CA ARG A 228 -10.84 -16.67 8.16
C ARG A 228 -11.63 -16.09 6.99
N VAL A 229 -12.75 -15.39 7.25
CA VAL A 229 -13.62 -14.86 6.19
C VAL A 229 -12.92 -13.73 5.42
N ALA A 230 -12.26 -12.81 6.11
CA ALA A 230 -11.55 -11.69 5.49
C ALA A 230 -10.44 -12.17 4.54
N LEU A 231 -9.61 -13.12 4.99
CA LEU A 231 -8.50 -13.63 4.18
C LEU A 231 -8.95 -14.59 3.09
N THR A 232 -10.04 -15.34 3.29
CA THR A 232 -10.61 -16.19 2.24
C THR A 232 -11.21 -15.35 1.11
N HIS A 233 -11.89 -14.25 1.42
CA HIS A 233 -12.35 -13.30 0.39
C HIS A 233 -11.17 -12.77 -0.43
N LEU A 234 -10.09 -12.37 0.24
CA LEU A 234 -8.89 -11.87 -0.40
C LEU A 234 -8.22 -12.93 -1.30
N GLU A 235 -8.13 -14.16 -0.81
CA GLU A 235 -7.63 -15.33 -1.55
C GLU A 235 -8.47 -15.59 -2.82
N GLU A 236 -9.79 -15.63 -2.71
CA GLU A 236 -10.71 -15.88 -3.83
C GLU A 236 -10.59 -14.81 -4.93
N ARG A 237 -10.49 -13.52 -4.54
CA ARG A 237 -10.30 -12.43 -5.51
C ARG A 237 -8.94 -12.49 -6.18
N THR A 238 -7.89 -12.81 -5.42
CA THR A 238 -6.53 -12.94 -5.97
C THR A 238 -6.43 -14.11 -6.94
N ARG A 239 -7.03 -15.26 -6.63
CA ARG A 239 -7.09 -16.41 -7.53
C ARG A 239 -7.80 -16.07 -8.85
N ARG A 240 -8.94 -15.36 -8.77
CA ARG A 240 -9.66 -14.91 -9.96
C ARG A 240 -8.83 -13.92 -10.78
N ALA A 241 -8.23 -12.93 -10.13
CA ALA A 241 -7.38 -11.96 -10.81
C ALA A 241 -6.16 -12.59 -11.47
N ALA A 242 -5.58 -13.63 -10.86
CA ALA A 242 -4.46 -14.35 -11.48
C ALA A 242 -4.88 -15.12 -12.74
N ALA A 243 -6.06 -15.73 -12.75
CA ALA A 243 -6.61 -16.33 -13.97
C ALA A 243 -6.84 -15.26 -15.06
N TRP A 244 -7.40 -14.11 -14.69
CA TRP A 244 -7.62 -12.99 -15.62
C TRP A 244 -6.32 -12.40 -16.15
N ALA A 245 -5.31 -12.28 -15.28
CA ALA A 245 -4.00 -11.76 -15.63
C ALA A 245 -3.28 -12.70 -16.61
N LEU A 246 -3.34 -14.01 -16.41
CA LEU A 246 -2.75 -14.99 -17.33
C LEU A 246 -3.46 -15.06 -18.69
N GLU A 247 -4.77 -14.79 -18.74
CA GLU A 247 -5.50 -14.66 -20.00
C GLU A 247 -5.04 -13.43 -20.79
N ALA A 248 -4.82 -12.30 -20.12
CA ALA A 248 -4.37 -11.06 -20.74
C ALA A 248 -2.87 -11.09 -21.09
N GLU A 249 -2.05 -11.65 -20.20
CA GLU A 249 -0.59 -11.68 -20.26
C GLU A 249 -0.07 -13.08 -19.89
N PRO A 250 -0.03 -14.04 -20.83
CA PRO A 250 0.40 -15.42 -20.58
C PRO A 250 1.86 -15.56 -20.11
N SER A 251 2.66 -14.49 -20.22
CA SER A 251 4.07 -14.44 -19.81
C SER A 251 4.26 -14.17 -18.31
N ILE A 252 3.19 -13.83 -17.57
CA ILE A 252 3.27 -13.60 -16.13
C ILE A 252 3.77 -14.85 -15.43
N CYS A 253 4.85 -14.70 -14.66
CA CYS A 253 5.44 -15.77 -13.85
C CYS A 253 5.26 -15.55 -12.34
N HIS A 254 4.93 -14.32 -11.92
CA HIS A 254 4.96 -13.92 -10.51
C HIS A 254 3.65 -13.31 -10.04
N ILE A 255 3.29 -13.60 -8.80
CA ILE A 255 2.34 -12.83 -7.99
C ILE A 255 3.14 -12.12 -6.91
N VAL A 256 3.17 -10.79 -6.96
CA VAL A 256 3.76 -9.93 -5.93
C VAL A 256 2.70 -9.58 -4.89
N VAL A 257 3.02 -9.70 -3.61
CA VAL A 257 2.17 -9.20 -2.52
C VAL A 257 2.92 -8.23 -1.62
N ALA A 258 2.40 -7.01 -1.50
CA ALA A 258 3.00 -5.91 -0.74
C ALA A 258 1.96 -5.11 0.05
N GLY A 259 2.42 -4.24 0.96
CA GLY A 259 1.60 -3.52 1.92
C GLY A 259 1.57 -4.19 3.30
N GLY A 260 1.20 -3.43 4.34
CA GLY A 260 1.31 -3.89 5.73
C GLY A 260 0.53 -5.17 6.07
N VAL A 261 -0.58 -5.44 5.37
CA VAL A 261 -1.37 -6.67 5.60
C VAL A 261 -0.69 -7.89 4.99
N ALA A 262 0.23 -7.71 4.04
CA ALA A 262 1.06 -8.79 3.51
C ALA A 262 1.95 -9.43 4.58
N ALA A 263 2.14 -8.81 5.75
CA ALA A 263 2.88 -9.41 6.87
C ALA A 263 2.11 -10.54 7.59
N ASN A 264 0.79 -10.64 7.41
CA ASN A 264 -0.03 -11.69 8.04
C ASN A 264 0.35 -13.08 7.52
N LYS A 265 0.64 -14.01 8.45
CA LYS A 265 1.19 -15.33 8.12
C LYS A 265 0.16 -16.22 7.43
N LEU A 266 -1.09 -16.17 7.89
CA LEU A 266 -2.19 -16.94 7.30
C LEU A 266 -2.46 -16.48 5.86
N LEU A 267 -2.40 -15.16 5.61
CA LEU A 267 -2.53 -14.62 4.26
C LEU A 267 -1.42 -15.12 3.34
N ARG A 268 -0.15 -15.02 3.75
CA ARG A 268 0.99 -15.53 2.97
C ARG A 268 0.82 -17.00 2.62
N SER A 269 0.42 -17.83 3.58
CA SER A 269 0.18 -19.26 3.36
C SER A 269 -0.92 -19.50 2.32
N LYS A 270 -2.04 -18.78 2.41
CA LYS A 270 -3.15 -18.89 1.44
C LYS A 270 -2.72 -18.48 0.03
N LEU A 271 -2.04 -17.34 -0.10
CA LEU A 271 -1.56 -16.85 -1.40
C LEU A 271 -0.49 -17.76 -2.00
N GLN A 272 0.32 -18.41 -1.17
CA GLN A 272 1.28 -19.41 -1.66
C GLN A 272 0.56 -20.60 -2.29
N GLY A 273 -0.56 -21.03 -1.68
CA GLY A 273 -1.44 -22.05 -2.24
C GLY A 273 -2.06 -21.61 -3.57
N VAL A 274 -2.52 -20.35 -3.66
CA VAL A 274 -3.03 -19.77 -4.91
C VAL A 274 -1.97 -19.82 -6.00
N ALA A 275 -0.78 -19.25 -5.75
CA ALA A 275 0.30 -19.17 -6.73
C ALA A 275 0.70 -20.56 -7.25
N LYS A 276 0.94 -21.51 -6.33
CA LYS A 276 1.27 -22.91 -6.69
C LYS A 276 0.17 -23.58 -7.51
N GLY A 277 -1.10 -23.34 -7.18
CA GLY A 277 -2.24 -23.95 -7.87
C GLY A 277 -2.39 -23.53 -9.34
N ILE A 278 -1.75 -22.44 -9.76
CA ILE A 278 -1.78 -21.91 -11.14
C ILE A 278 -0.39 -21.80 -11.76
N GLY A 279 0.64 -22.40 -11.15
CA GLY A 279 2.00 -22.42 -11.69
C GLY A 279 2.76 -21.09 -11.63
N LEU A 280 2.37 -20.17 -10.73
CA LEU A 280 3.07 -18.91 -10.49
C LEU A 280 3.91 -18.95 -9.22
N GLU A 281 4.93 -18.09 -9.16
CA GLU A 281 5.72 -17.87 -7.95
C GLU A 281 5.14 -16.71 -7.13
N LEU A 282 4.94 -16.95 -5.83
CA LEU A 282 4.57 -15.87 -4.90
C LEU A 282 5.83 -15.17 -4.43
N VAL A 283 5.91 -13.87 -4.67
CA VAL A 283 6.99 -13.01 -4.18
C VAL A 283 6.42 -12.01 -3.19
N SER A 284 7.03 -11.93 -2.01
CA SER A 284 6.71 -10.89 -1.03
C SER A 284 8.01 -10.24 -0.58
N PRO A 285 8.08 -8.91 -0.51
CA PRO A 285 9.23 -8.24 0.09
C PRO A 285 9.49 -8.75 1.52
N PRO A 286 10.73 -8.61 2.02
CA PRO A 286 11.01 -8.73 3.45
C PRO A 286 10.00 -7.91 4.27
N PRO A 287 9.55 -8.38 5.45
CA PRO A 287 8.50 -7.72 6.23
C PRO A 287 8.73 -6.21 6.46
N GLN A 288 9.99 -5.80 6.66
CA GLN A 288 10.37 -4.39 6.85
C GLN A 288 10.07 -3.52 5.63
N LEU A 289 10.11 -4.11 4.43
CA LEU A 289 9.83 -3.42 3.16
C LEU A 289 8.35 -3.50 2.75
N CYS A 290 7.51 -4.26 3.47
CA CYS A 290 6.08 -4.33 3.20
C CYS A 290 5.30 -3.14 3.77
N THR A 291 5.77 -2.53 4.86
CA THR A 291 5.20 -1.30 5.44
C THR A 291 5.82 -0.07 4.79
N ASP A 292 5.24 1.10 5.01
CA ASP A 292 5.75 2.35 4.43
C ASP A 292 7.18 2.63 4.92
N ASN A 293 8.12 2.80 3.98
CA ASN A 293 9.54 3.04 4.25
C ASN A 293 10.19 3.92 3.15
N GLY A 294 11.39 4.44 3.40
CA GLY A 294 12.12 5.26 2.43
C GLY A 294 12.71 4.45 1.27
N VAL A 295 13.08 3.19 1.52
CA VAL A 295 13.72 2.30 0.54
C VAL A 295 12.82 2.02 -0.66
N MET A 296 11.52 1.77 -0.46
CA MET A 296 10.58 1.53 -1.57
C MET A 296 10.47 2.74 -2.51
N VAL A 297 10.53 3.96 -1.94
CA VAL A 297 10.46 5.21 -2.69
C VAL A 297 11.76 5.44 -3.45
N ALA A 298 12.90 5.22 -2.81
CA ALA A 298 14.22 5.29 -3.44
C ALA A 298 14.35 4.28 -4.58
N TRP A 299 13.89 3.04 -4.39
CA TRP A 299 13.93 2.00 -5.41
C TRP A 299 13.04 2.31 -6.62
N ALA A 300 11.77 2.69 -6.39
CA ALA A 300 10.91 3.15 -7.48
C ALA A 300 11.48 4.38 -8.18
N GLY A 301 12.08 5.30 -7.42
CA GLY A 301 12.81 6.45 -7.97
C GLY A 301 13.96 6.05 -8.87
N ALA A 302 14.76 5.05 -8.49
CA ALA A 302 15.85 4.53 -9.31
C ALA A 302 15.34 3.85 -10.59
N GLU A 303 14.28 3.03 -10.51
CA GLU A 303 13.67 2.41 -11.69
C GLU A 303 13.07 3.46 -12.65
N ARG A 304 12.45 4.52 -12.12
CA ARG A 304 11.95 5.65 -12.92
C ARG A 304 13.08 6.45 -13.56
N LEU A 305 14.12 6.76 -12.79
CA LEU A 305 15.30 7.50 -13.26
C LEU A 305 16.00 6.79 -14.41
N ALA A 306 16.13 5.45 -14.34
CA ALA A 306 16.70 4.64 -15.40
C ALA A 306 15.95 4.74 -16.75
N LEU A 307 14.68 5.15 -16.72
CA LEU A 307 13.84 5.39 -17.89
C LEU A 307 13.77 6.87 -18.29
N GLY A 308 14.57 7.74 -17.65
CA GLY A 308 14.50 9.18 -17.88
C GLY A 308 13.26 9.86 -17.27
N LEU A 309 12.51 9.18 -16.41
CA LEU A 309 11.29 9.70 -15.79
C LEU A 309 11.61 10.55 -14.55
N TRP A 310 12.13 11.76 -14.76
CA TRP A 310 12.42 12.75 -13.73
C TRP A 310 11.96 14.14 -14.17
N GLU A 311 11.82 15.07 -13.23
CA GLU A 311 11.26 16.41 -13.49
C GLU A 311 12.32 17.50 -13.28
N HIS A 312 12.29 18.52 -14.13
CA HIS A 312 13.05 19.75 -13.91
C HIS A 312 12.36 20.61 -12.86
N LEU A 313 13.09 21.04 -11.84
CA LEU A 313 12.57 22.01 -10.89
C LEU A 313 12.38 23.38 -11.58
N PRO A 314 11.29 24.11 -11.26
CA PRO A 314 11.11 25.47 -11.78
C PRO A 314 12.24 26.39 -11.34
N ALA A 315 12.63 27.31 -12.23
CA ALA A 315 13.79 28.20 -12.04
C ALA A 315 13.63 29.26 -10.92
N SER A 316 12.41 29.49 -10.43
CA SER A 316 12.12 30.45 -9.36
C SER A 316 11.49 29.77 -8.15
N ALA A 317 12.09 29.99 -6.98
CA ALA A 317 11.54 29.58 -5.68
C ALA A 317 10.32 30.41 -5.25
N ALA A 318 9.98 31.50 -5.96
CA ALA A 318 8.86 32.38 -5.61
C ALA A 318 7.47 31.80 -5.92
N ASP A 319 7.41 30.67 -6.65
CA ASP A 319 6.18 29.90 -6.82
C ASP A 319 6.02 28.89 -5.68
N ASP A 320 5.73 29.39 -4.47
CA ASP A 320 5.15 28.58 -3.37
C ASP A 320 3.86 27.85 -3.81
N ALA A 321 3.28 28.26 -4.94
CA ALA A 321 2.17 27.62 -5.62
C ALA A 321 2.52 26.25 -6.25
N TRP A 322 3.80 25.89 -6.42
CA TRP A 322 4.23 24.67 -7.12
C TRP A 322 4.58 23.50 -6.19
N VAL A 323 3.94 23.37 -5.03
CA VAL A 323 4.00 22.10 -4.28
C VAL A 323 2.95 21.16 -4.87
N ASP A 324 3.29 20.48 -5.98
CA ASP A 324 2.42 19.51 -6.66
C ASP A 324 2.36 18.19 -5.86
N VAL A 325 1.62 18.22 -4.76
CA VAL A 325 1.18 17.02 -4.07
C VAL A 325 -0.14 16.56 -4.67
N ARG A 326 -0.30 15.24 -4.77
CA ARG A 326 -1.47 14.59 -5.37
C ARG A 326 -2.13 13.67 -4.34
N PRO A 327 -2.91 14.22 -3.37
CA PRO A 327 -3.47 13.43 -2.27
C PRO A 327 -4.36 12.28 -2.76
N ARG A 328 -5.03 12.51 -3.89
CA ARG A 328 -5.84 11.52 -4.62
C ARG A 328 -5.23 11.31 -6.00
N TRP A 329 -4.26 10.42 -6.06
CA TRP A 329 -3.59 10.06 -7.29
C TRP A 329 -3.89 8.60 -7.64
N PRO A 330 -4.66 8.32 -8.69
CA PRO A 330 -4.88 6.96 -9.16
C PRO A 330 -3.60 6.38 -9.76
N LEU A 331 -3.29 5.12 -9.44
CA LEU A 331 -2.18 4.40 -10.06
C LEU A 331 -2.41 4.21 -11.57
N THR A 332 -3.64 3.91 -11.95
CA THR A 332 -4.06 3.75 -13.34
C THR A 332 -5.53 4.07 -13.52
N ASP A 333 -5.88 4.53 -14.69
CA ASP A 333 -7.22 4.66 -15.25
C ASP A 333 -7.57 3.51 -16.21
N GLN A 334 -6.60 2.66 -16.56
CA GLN A 334 -6.80 1.45 -17.35
C GLN A 334 -7.40 0.35 -16.47
N ARG A 335 -8.62 -0.11 -16.81
CA ARG A 335 -9.33 -1.16 -16.08
C ARG A 335 -9.66 -2.32 -17.00
N ASP A 336 -9.51 -3.54 -16.50
CA ASP A 336 -10.06 -4.71 -17.18
C ASP A 336 -11.59 -4.60 -17.26
N SER A 337 -12.17 -4.89 -18.42
CA SER A 337 -13.59 -4.73 -18.71
C SER A 337 -14.50 -5.54 -17.77
N ARG A 338 -13.99 -6.64 -17.20
CA ARG A 338 -14.70 -7.48 -16.24
C ARG A 338 -14.69 -6.91 -14.82
N SER A 339 -13.86 -5.89 -14.56
CA SER A 339 -13.73 -5.22 -13.25
C SER A 339 -14.86 -4.22 -12.95
N LEU A 340 -15.72 -3.94 -13.94
CA LEU A 340 -16.74 -2.92 -13.86
C LEU A 340 -17.77 -3.22 -12.76
N SER A 341 -17.75 -2.40 -11.70
CA SER A 341 -18.97 -2.04 -10.97
C SER A 341 -19.61 -0.87 -11.68
N GLU A 342 -20.94 -0.81 -11.79
CA GLU A 342 -21.62 0.42 -12.21
C GLU A 342 -21.00 1.62 -11.51
N PRO A 343 -20.70 2.72 -12.24
CA PRO A 343 -20.07 3.88 -11.63
C PRO A 343 -21.00 4.44 -10.56
N ARG A 344 -20.68 4.20 -9.28
CA ARG A 344 -21.14 5.10 -8.22
C ARG A 344 -20.64 6.48 -8.60
N SER A 345 -21.49 7.49 -8.47
CA SER A 345 -21.16 8.91 -8.58
C SER A 345 -19.78 9.18 -7.97
N GLU A 346 -18.74 9.15 -8.80
CA GLU A 346 -17.41 9.55 -8.40
C GLU A 346 -17.53 11.05 -8.22
N ARG A 347 -17.32 11.53 -7.00
CA ARG A 347 -17.01 12.94 -6.80
C ARG A 347 -15.68 13.20 -7.51
N LYS A 348 -15.74 13.50 -8.82
CA LYS A 348 -14.60 13.74 -9.72
C LYS A 348 -13.76 14.96 -9.33
N LYS A 349 -14.19 15.73 -8.33
CA LYS A 349 -13.50 16.94 -7.89
C LYS A 349 -12.22 16.56 -7.14
N GLY A 350 -11.06 16.90 -7.72
CA GLY A 350 -9.75 16.73 -7.10
C GLY A 350 -9.09 15.37 -7.27
N ILE A 351 -9.48 14.58 -8.29
CA ILE A 351 -8.73 13.40 -8.72
C ILE A 351 -7.74 13.84 -9.80
N HIS A 352 -6.45 13.55 -9.60
CA HIS A 352 -5.41 13.85 -10.58
C HIS A 352 -5.38 12.83 -11.72
N THR A 353 -4.80 13.20 -12.87
CA THR A 353 -4.48 12.26 -13.96
C THR A 353 -3.71 11.06 -13.41
N SER A 354 -4.03 9.85 -13.87
CA SER A 354 -3.42 8.63 -13.37
C SER A 354 -1.91 8.63 -13.61
N LEU A 355 -1.15 7.90 -12.78
CA LEU A 355 0.29 7.71 -13.02
C LEU A 355 0.55 7.08 -14.39
N THR A 356 -0.31 6.13 -14.80
CA THR A 356 -0.18 5.44 -16.08
C THR A 356 -0.31 6.39 -17.25
N ALA A 357 -1.37 7.20 -17.28
CA ALA A 357 -1.58 8.20 -18.34
C ALA A 357 -0.46 9.26 -18.36
N LEU A 358 0.02 9.71 -17.19
CA LEU A 358 1.16 10.65 -17.12
C LEU A 358 2.44 10.03 -17.68
N THR A 359 2.74 8.78 -17.33
CA THR A 359 3.97 8.11 -17.79
C THR A 359 3.93 7.85 -19.30
N GLU A 360 2.79 7.42 -19.83
CA GLU A 360 2.60 7.23 -21.28
C GLU A 360 2.79 8.54 -22.06
N ALA A 361 2.23 9.65 -21.56
CA ALA A 361 2.43 10.97 -22.17
C ALA A 361 3.92 11.37 -22.18
N THR A 362 4.64 11.17 -21.08
CA THR A 362 6.07 11.49 -21.00
C THR A 362 6.91 10.64 -21.94
N LEU A 363 6.68 9.32 -22.01
CA LEU A 363 7.44 8.42 -22.88
C LEU A 363 7.18 8.70 -24.37
N CYS A 364 5.94 9.04 -24.75
CA CYS A 364 5.62 9.45 -26.12
C CYS A 364 6.42 10.69 -26.54
N ILE A 365 6.58 11.69 -25.67
CA ILE A 365 7.38 12.89 -25.95
C ILE A 365 8.85 12.52 -26.18
N HIS A 366 9.44 11.70 -25.29
CA HIS A 366 10.84 11.28 -25.44
C HIS A 366 11.10 10.48 -26.72
N SER A 367 10.12 9.68 -27.16
CA SER A 367 10.23 8.92 -28.42
C SER A 367 10.10 9.77 -29.68
N ALA A 368 9.52 10.97 -29.58
CA ALA A 368 9.37 11.89 -30.70
C ALA A 368 10.56 12.86 -30.84
N GLU A 369 11.38 12.99 -29.80
CA GLU A 369 12.59 13.83 -29.78
C GLU A 369 13.88 13.07 -30.18
N GLN A 370 13.79 11.74 -30.35
CA GLN A 370 14.84 10.87 -30.90
C GLN A 370 14.56 10.55 -32.36
#